data_AF-A0AAD5T257-F1
#
_entry.id   AF-A0AAD5T257-F1
#
_cell.length_a   1.000
_cell.length_b   1.000
_cell.length_c   1.000
_cell.angle_alpha   90.00
_cell.angle_beta   90.00
_cell.angle_gamma   90.00
#
_symmetry.space_group_name_H-M   'P 1'
#
loop_
_entity.id
_entity.type
_entity.pdbx_description
1 polymer ?
#
loop_
_entity_poly.entity_id
_entity_poly.type
_entity_poly.pdbx_seq_one_letter_code
_entity_poly.pdbx_strand_id
1 'polypeptide(L)'
;MSPIEVQELASGVTAVSLKENVLRVQPLQRNHFLDTLYKYSKVQPHIGTEFEKGIQIRDILNSPDSEKLLLDLAVLIAERNVVFLRDQDVTFQEQKQFVDRLGRAAGKPATSGLHTHPITDQSSEFGEKAFVISSELNKKFESAYGSGGTYGTKSELHAWQWHSDVTFEPIPSDYAALKIREAPAEGGDTLWASAYEVYDRLSPAFQKFLEGLTATHVGEGFLNLQRAGIATINPGPRGAPEDVGTNLTAVHPVIRTNPVTGWKGVFANKIFTKRINELSKDESDFVLEHLFQLATLNHDLHVRFRWNKNDVAVWDNRSSFHAATADFDAEVYTRLGERAASLGERPYFDANSKSRREALGIAPPVARRAHLAALAAAVTGSKSEEQK
;
A
#
# COMPACT_ATOMS: atom_id res chain seq x y z
N MET A 1 -4.35 -39.38 -13.04
CA MET A 1 -4.48 -40.47 -12.05
C MET A 1 -3.16 -41.22 -11.99
N SER A 2 -2.81 -41.71 -10.79
CA SER A 2 -1.53 -42.29 -10.29
C SER A 2 -0.55 -41.24 -9.70
N PRO A 3 0.06 -41.52 -8.52
CA PRO A 3 -0.39 -40.92 -7.26
C PRO A 3 0.69 -40.19 -6.44
N ILE A 4 0.21 -39.37 -5.50
CA ILE A 4 0.98 -38.73 -4.42
C ILE A 4 1.43 -39.82 -3.43
N GLU A 5 2.72 -39.94 -3.17
CA GLU A 5 3.23 -40.63 -1.98
C GLU A 5 3.32 -39.63 -0.83
N VAL A 6 2.51 -39.86 0.20
CA VAL A 6 2.59 -39.18 1.49
C VAL A 6 3.45 -40.04 2.40
N GLN A 7 4.57 -39.51 2.86
CA GLN A 7 5.32 -40.08 3.97
C GLN A 7 5.25 -39.09 5.14
N GLU A 8 4.39 -39.38 6.11
CA GLU A 8 4.40 -38.69 7.41
C GLU A 8 5.46 -39.32 8.32
N LEU A 9 6.28 -38.49 8.99
CA LEU A 9 6.12 -38.21 10.42
C LEU A 9 7.16 -37.21 10.97
N ALA A 10 6.65 -36.28 11.78
CA ALA A 10 7.26 -35.62 12.95
C ALA A 10 8.39 -34.58 12.76
N SER A 11 8.01 -33.34 12.40
CA SER A 11 8.44 -32.06 13.04
C SER A 11 7.94 -30.91 12.17
N GLY A 12 6.85 -30.28 12.60
CA GLY A 12 6.01 -29.40 11.79
C GLY A 12 6.55 -27.99 11.53
N VAL A 13 7.66 -27.88 10.78
CA VAL A 13 7.98 -26.66 10.02
C VAL A 13 8.42 -27.10 8.62
N THR A 14 7.45 -27.35 7.75
CA THR A 14 7.71 -27.43 6.31
C THR A 14 8.00 -26.01 5.82
N ALA A 15 9.26 -25.73 5.48
CA ALA A 15 9.59 -24.60 4.63
C ALA A 15 8.79 -24.75 3.33
N VAL A 16 7.76 -23.91 3.16
CA VAL A 16 7.01 -23.85 1.92
C VAL A 16 7.93 -23.24 0.88
N SER A 17 8.65 -24.08 0.14
CA SER A 17 9.30 -23.67 -1.10
C SER A 17 8.18 -23.43 -2.11
N LEU A 18 7.75 -22.17 -2.20
CA LEU A 18 6.96 -21.69 -3.32
C LEU A 18 7.85 -21.87 -4.57
N LYS A 19 7.46 -22.76 -5.49
CA LYS A 19 7.99 -22.72 -6.85
C LYS A 19 7.45 -21.44 -7.49
N GLU A 20 8.21 -20.36 -7.38
CA GLU A 20 7.82 -19.05 -7.87
C GLU A 20 7.90 -19.02 -9.40
N ASN A 21 6.74 -18.99 -10.07
CA ASN A 21 6.66 -18.26 -11.34
C ASN A 21 6.73 -16.76 -10.99
N VAL A 22 7.93 -16.26 -10.70
CA VAL A 22 8.13 -14.83 -10.44
C VAL A 22 7.74 -14.08 -11.72
N LEU A 23 6.76 -13.18 -11.62
CA LEU A 23 6.45 -12.22 -12.66
C LEU A 23 7.67 -11.30 -12.84
N ARG A 24 8.61 -11.71 -13.71
CA ARG A 24 9.71 -10.83 -14.15
C ARG A 24 9.20 -9.96 -15.28
N VAL A 25 8.59 -8.84 -14.91
CA VAL A 25 8.11 -7.84 -15.87
C VAL A 25 9.17 -6.76 -16.03
N GLN A 26 9.44 -6.35 -17.27
CA GLN A 26 10.27 -5.17 -17.52
C GLN A 26 9.54 -3.92 -17.00
N PRO A 27 10.20 -3.05 -16.23
CA PRO A 27 9.58 -1.81 -15.74
C PRO A 27 8.97 -1.00 -16.87
N LEU A 28 7.73 -0.55 -16.66
CA LEU A 28 7.03 0.30 -17.61
C LEU A 28 7.70 1.68 -17.67
N GLN A 29 7.61 2.30 -18.84
CA GLN A 29 8.15 3.64 -19.08
C GLN A 29 7.01 4.63 -19.27
N ARG A 30 7.17 5.82 -18.71
CA ARG A 30 6.28 6.94 -19.01
C ARG A 30 6.32 7.27 -20.49
N ASN A 31 5.16 7.53 -21.07
CA ASN A 31 5.07 8.07 -22.43
C ASN A 31 4.98 9.62 -22.43
N HIS A 32 4.87 10.23 -21.24
CA HIS A 32 4.83 11.67 -21.02
C HIS A 32 3.67 12.40 -21.73
N PHE A 33 2.65 11.68 -22.18
CA PHE A 33 1.54 12.28 -22.90
C PHE A 33 0.69 13.17 -21.99
N LEU A 34 0.54 12.81 -20.72
CA LEU A 34 -0.13 13.68 -19.74
C LEU A 34 0.57 15.03 -19.57
N ASP A 35 1.90 15.04 -19.64
CA ASP A 35 2.72 16.25 -19.45
C ASP A 35 2.45 17.30 -20.56
N THR A 36 1.95 16.84 -21.72
CA THR A 36 1.60 17.72 -22.84
C THR A 36 0.22 18.37 -22.71
N LEU A 37 -0.65 17.78 -21.88
CA LEU A 37 -2.06 18.18 -21.75
C LEU A 37 -2.33 18.89 -20.42
N TYR A 38 -1.68 18.45 -19.34
CA TYR A 38 -1.98 18.88 -18.00
C TYR A 38 -0.72 19.28 -17.25
N LYS A 39 -0.81 20.43 -16.58
CA LYS A 39 0.22 20.86 -15.64
C LYS A 39 0.01 20.18 -14.29
N TYR A 40 1.13 19.90 -13.62
CA TYR A 40 1.14 19.37 -12.27
C TYR A 40 2.40 19.83 -11.53
N SER A 41 2.37 19.67 -10.22
CA SER A 41 3.51 19.95 -9.34
C SER A 41 3.78 18.77 -8.41
N LYS A 42 5.04 18.59 -8.02
CA LYS A 42 5.41 17.64 -6.97
C LYS A 42 5.05 18.25 -5.63
N VAL A 43 4.17 17.60 -4.87
CA VAL A 43 3.74 18.09 -3.55
C VAL A 43 4.86 17.92 -2.52
N GLN A 44 5.59 16.81 -2.59
CA GLN A 44 6.77 16.54 -1.77
C GLN A 44 7.92 15.96 -2.60
N PRO A 45 9.19 16.01 -2.14
CA PRO A 45 10.31 15.50 -2.93
C PRO A 45 10.20 14.00 -3.27
N HIS A 46 9.77 13.19 -2.30
CA HIS A 46 9.79 11.74 -2.40
C HIS A 46 8.45 11.12 -2.82
N ILE A 47 7.34 11.87 -2.64
CA ILE A 47 5.97 11.36 -2.76
C ILE A 47 5.03 12.47 -3.24
N GLY A 48 3.94 12.11 -3.90
CA GLY A 48 2.85 13.03 -4.20
C GLY A 48 3.09 13.87 -5.46
N THR A 49 2.07 13.93 -6.29
CA THR A 49 1.95 14.87 -7.41
C THR A 49 0.52 15.40 -7.43
N GLU A 50 0.33 16.70 -7.54
CA GLU A 50 -0.99 17.33 -7.66
C GLU A 50 -1.11 17.97 -9.03
N PHE A 51 -2.17 17.58 -9.76
CA PHE A 51 -2.51 18.20 -11.02
C PHE A 51 -3.22 19.55 -10.79
N GLU A 52 -2.93 20.52 -11.65
CA GLU A 52 -3.72 21.75 -11.69
C GLU A 52 -5.18 21.45 -12.04
N LYS A 53 -6.08 22.39 -11.69
CA LYS A 53 -7.50 22.25 -12.02
C LYS A 53 -7.68 22.10 -13.54
N GLY A 54 -8.57 21.20 -13.95
CA GLY A 54 -8.95 21.01 -15.35
C GLY A 54 -8.83 19.56 -15.84
N ILE A 55 -8.02 18.72 -15.19
CA ILE A 55 -8.02 17.28 -15.46
C ILE A 55 -9.27 16.64 -14.85
N GLN A 56 -9.98 15.82 -15.61
CA GLN A 56 -11.13 15.03 -15.15
C GLN A 56 -10.93 13.56 -15.47
N ILE A 57 -11.23 12.69 -14.51
CA ILE A 57 -11.21 11.22 -14.73
C ILE A 57 -12.10 10.83 -15.91
N ARG A 58 -13.29 11.45 -16.04
CA ARG A 58 -14.21 11.19 -17.14
C ARG A 58 -13.59 11.50 -18.51
N ASP A 59 -12.80 12.56 -18.62
CA ASP A 59 -12.13 12.94 -19.87
C ASP A 59 -11.03 11.94 -20.23
N ILE A 60 -10.28 11.45 -19.24
CA ILE A 60 -9.30 10.38 -19.44
C ILE A 60 -9.98 9.10 -19.93
N LEU A 61 -11.12 8.73 -19.34
CA LEU A 61 -11.86 7.51 -19.71
C LEU A 61 -12.42 7.56 -21.12
N ASN A 62 -12.93 8.73 -21.54
CA ASN A 62 -13.64 8.93 -22.80
C ASN A 62 -12.74 9.42 -23.94
N SER A 63 -11.48 9.75 -23.67
CA SER A 63 -10.53 10.18 -24.69
C SER A 63 -10.24 9.08 -25.72
N PRO A 64 -10.06 9.41 -27.01
CA PRO A 64 -9.59 8.44 -28.00
C PRO A 64 -8.18 7.89 -27.67
N ASP A 65 -7.39 8.64 -26.89
CA ASP A 65 -6.05 8.25 -26.42
C ASP A 65 -6.06 7.70 -24.98
N SER A 66 -7.23 7.23 -24.49
CA SER A 66 -7.44 6.80 -23.11
C SER A 66 -6.38 5.80 -22.61
N GLU A 67 -6.01 4.80 -23.43
CA GLU A 67 -4.99 3.80 -23.04
C GLU A 67 -3.60 4.41 -22.84
N LYS A 68 -3.21 5.40 -23.65
CA LYS A 68 -1.93 6.11 -23.48
C LYS A 68 -1.93 6.95 -22.20
N LEU A 69 -3.04 7.65 -21.93
CA LEU A 69 -3.22 8.47 -20.74
C LEU A 69 -3.21 7.62 -19.47
N LEU A 70 -3.91 6.49 -19.48
CA LEU A 70 -3.98 5.57 -18.33
C LEU A 70 -2.62 4.91 -18.05
N LEU A 71 -1.89 4.49 -19.09
CA LEU A 71 -0.54 3.96 -18.91
C LEU A 71 0.38 5.02 -18.28
N ASP A 72 0.38 6.23 -18.83
CA ASP A 72 1.25 7.31 -18.32
C ASP A 72 0.89 7.69 -16.88
N LEU A 73 -0.42 7.70 -16.58
CA LEU A 73 -0.91 8.00 -15.24
C LEU A 73 -0.53 6.89 -14.25
N ALA A 74 -0.69 5.62 -14.65
CA ALA A 74 -0.34 4.48 -13.82
C ALA A 74 1.14 4.49 -13.46
N VAL A 75 2.03 4.71 -14.44
CA VAL A 75 3.48 4.81 -14.19
C VAL A 75 3.79 6.03 -13.32
N LEU A 76 3.20 7.20 -13.60
CA LEU A 76 3.38 8.38 -12.75
C LEU A 76 2.96 8.13 -11.30
N ILE A 77 1.80 7.50 -11.08
CA ILE A 77 1.32 7.15 -9.73
C ILE A 77 2.29 6.16 -9.08
N ALA A 78 2.77 5.14 -9.80
CA ALA A 78 3.70 4.16 -9.24
C ALA A 78 5.07 4.75 -8.89
N GLU A 79 5.55 5.76 -9.63
CA GLU A 79 6.80 6.50 -9.34
C GLU A 79 6.64 7.49 -8.17
N ARG A 80 5.43 8.04 -8.01
CA ARG A 80 5.12 9.13 -7.06
C ARG A 80 4.29 8.68 -5.86
N ASN A 81 3.96 7.39 -5.80
CA ASN A 81 3.09 6.72 -4.84
C ASN A 81 1.61 7.20 -4.85
N VAL A 82 1.34 8.50 -5.00
CA VAL A 82 -0.02 9.07 -5.00
C VAL A 82 -0.10 10.30 -5.89
N VAL A 83 -1.24 10.48 -6.56
CA VAL A 83 -1.62 11.70 -7.26
C VAL A 83 -2.94 12.26 -6.73
N PHE A 84 -3.08 13.59 -6.81
CA PHE A 84 -4.25 14.32 -6.35
C PHE A 84 -4.93 15.07 -7.49
N LEU A 85 -6.25 14.91 -7.57
CA LEU A 85 -7.11 15.51 -8.59
C LEU A 85 -8.22 16.29 -7.87
N ARG A 86 -8.28 17.60 -8.10
CA ARG A 86 -9.27 18.46 -7.45
C ARG A 86 -10.60 18.43 -8.20
N ASP A 87 -11.70 18.55 -7.45
CA ASP A 87 -13.05 18.80 -7.98
C ASP A 87 -13.45 17.90 -9.16
N GLN A 88 -13.51 16.60 -8.92
CA GLN A 88 -13.81 15.60 -9.95
C GLN A 88 -15.32 15.39 -10.11
N ASP A 89 -15.85 15.61 -11.32
CA ASP A 89 -17.20 15.18 -11.71
C ASP A 89 -17.17 13.76 -12.25
N VAL A 90 -17.10 12.80 -11.33
CA VAL A 90 -17.06 11.37 -11.63
C VAL A 90 -18.06 10.62 -10.75
N THR A 91 -18.81 9.70 -11.36
CA THR A 91 -19.68 8.74 -10.66
C THR A 91 -18.85 7.63 -10.04
N PHE A 92 -19.40 6.90 -9.07
CA PHE A 92 -18.67 5.76 -8.50
C PHE A 92 -18.42 4.63 -9.51
N GLN A 93 -19.29 4.45 -10.51
CA GLN A 93 -19.08 3.47 -11.57
C GLN A 93 -17.91 3.86 -12.48
N GLU A 94 -17.82 5.14 -12.86
CA GLU A 94 -16.67 5.66 -13.61
C GLU A 94 -15.37 5.57 -12.79
N GLN A 95 -15.41 5.86 -11.49
CA GLN A 95 -14.26 5.70 -10.60
C GLN A 95 -13.77 4.24 -10.52
N LYS A 96 -14.70 3.27 -10.44
CA LYS A 96 -14.39 1.84 -10.51
C LYS A 96 -13.80 1.44 -11.86
N GLN A 97 -14.38 1.89 -12.96
CA GLN A 97 -13.85 1.64 -14.31
C GLN A 97 -12.46 2.22 -14.46
N PHE A 98 -12.23 3.43 -13.95
CA PHE A 98 -10.94 4.10 -13.98
C PHE A 98 -9.86 3.34 -13.23
N VAL A 99 -10.09 2.95 -11.97
CA VAL A 99 -9.08 2.23 -11.19
C VAL A 99 -8.79 0.83 -11.76
N ASP A 100 -9.82 0.14 -12.28
CA ASP A 100 -9.64 -1.16 -12.94
C ASP A 100 -8.81 -1.04 -14.22
N ARG A 101 -9.08 -0.02 -15.04
CA ARG A 101 -8.31 0.25 -16.27
C ARG A 101 -6.90 0.75 -15.99
N LEU A 102 -6.66 1.49 -14.90
CA LEU A 102 -5.30 1.81 -14.45
C LEU A 102 -4.51 0.53 -14.14
N GLY A 103 -5.10 -0.40 -13.39
CA GLY A 103 -4.46 -1.69 -13.11
C GLY A 103 -4.14 -2.48 -14.38
N ARG A 104 -5.06 -2.51 -15.36
CA ARG A 104 -4.83 -3.16 -16.67
C ARG A 104 -3.71 -2.49 -17.46
N ALA A 105 -3.71 -1.16 -17.53
CA ALA A 105 -2.65 -0.39 -18.20
C ALA A 105 -1.27 -0.61 -17.53
N ALA A 106 -1.27 -0.85 -16.21
CA ALA A 106 -0.08 -1.21 -15.44
C ALA A 106 0.33 -2.70 -15.55
N GLY A 107 -0.42 -3.51 -16.32
CA GLY A 107 -0.08 -4.91 -16.55
C GLY A 107 -0.55 -5.89 -15.48
N LYS A 108 -1.60 -5.58 -14.71
CA LYS A 108 -2.17 -6.55 -13.76
C LYS A 108 -2.64 -7.85 -14.46
N PRO A 109 -2.65 -9.00 -13.76
CA PRO A 109 -3.17 -10.24 -14.33
C PRO A 109 -4.63 -10.13 -14.77
N ALA A 110 -5.01 -10.78 -15.88
CA ALA A 110 -6.38 -10.77 -16.40
C ALA A 110 -7.41 -11.40 -15.44
N THR A 111 -6.96 -12.22 -14.49
CA THR A 111 -7.78 -12.81 -13.42
C THR A 111 -8.08 -11.84 -12.26
N SER A 112 -7.39 -10.70 -12.21
CA SER A 112 -7.48 -9.74 -11.11
C SER A 112 -8.45 -8.60 -11.45
N GLY A 113 -9.60 -8.60 -10.78
CA GLY A 113 -10.66 -7.62 -10.99
C GLY A 113 -10.63 -6.47 -9.99
N LEU A 114 -11.83 -5.96 -9.67
CA LEU A 114 -12.06 -5.01 -8.58
C LEU A 114 -12.22 -5.76 -7.26
N HIS A 115 -11.60 -5.23 -6.21
CA HIS A 115 -11.72 -5.77 -4.87
C HIS A 115 -13.16 -5.69 -4.35
N THR A 116 -13.60 -6.74 -3.68
CA THR A 116 -14.84 -6.76 -2.89
C THR A 116 -14.48 -6.92 -1.43
N HIS A 117 -14.91 -5.98 -0.58
CA HIS A 117 -14.53 -5.96 0.82
C HIS A 117 -14.97 -7.24 1.55
N PRO A 118 -14.17 -7.79 2.49
CA PRO A 118 -14.49 -9.07 3.12
C PRO A 118 -15.78 -9.08 3.94
N ILE A 119 -16.21 -7.92 4.45
CA ILE A 119 -17.36 -7.81 5.37
C ILE A 119 -18.44 -6.80 4.92
N THR A 120 -18.59 -6.53 3.62
CA THR A 120 -19.55 -5.49 3.18
C THR A 120 -21.01 -5.85 3.49
N ASP A 121 -21.69 -4.88 4.08
CA ASP A 121 -23.13 -4.85 4.30
C ASP A 121 -23.87 -4.83 2.95
N GLN A 122 -24.81 -5.75 2.76
CA GLN A 122 -25.66 -5.82 1.56
C GLN A 122 -26.62 -4.62 1.46
N SER A 123 -26.71 -3.77 2.49
CA SER A 123 -27.68 -2.66 2.57
C SER A 123 -27.16 -1.30 2.08
N SER A 124 -25.99 -1.22 1.46
CA SER A 124 -25.46 0.05 0.93
C SER A 124 -26.33 0.57 -0.22
N GLU A 125 -26.92 1.75 -0.07
CA GLU A 125 -27.64 2.48 -1.13
C GLU A 125 -26.74 2.81 -2.35
N PHE A 126 -25.41 2.64 -2.21
CA PHE A 126 -24.40 2.86 -3.24
C PHE A 126 -23.91 1.57 -3.93
N GLY A 127 -24.53 0.42 -3.62
CA GLY A 127 -24.37 -0.86 -4.32
C GLY A 127 -23.29 -1.81 -3.74
N GLU A 128 -23.39 -3.09 -4.15
CA GLU A 128 -22.74 -4.28 -3.58
C GLU A 128 -21.19 -4.31 -3.57
N LYS A 129 -20.51 -3.28 -4.09
CA LYS A 129 -19.03 -3.26 -4.24
C LYS A 129 -18.39 -1.91 -3.88
N ALA A 130 -19.10 -1.05 -3.17
CA ALA A 130 -18.55 0.20 -2.65
C ALA A 130 -17.98 -0.02 -1.25
N PHE A 131 -16.70 0.32 -1.03
CA PHE A 131 -16.25 0.58 0.34
C PHE A 131 -16.57 2.03 0.67
N VAL A 132 -17.69 2.23 1.35
CA VAL A 132 -18.13 3.54 1.83
C VAL A 132 -17.37 3.84 3.11
N ILE A 133 -16.60 4.92 3.09
CA ILE A 133 -15.94 5.47 4.27
C ILE A 133 -16.85 6.57 4.78
N SER A 134 -17.59 6.32 5.86
CA SER A 134 -18.40 7.35 6.51
C SER A 134 -18.11 7.42 8.00
N SER A 135 -18.18 8.63 8.57
CA SER A 135 -18.09 8.82 10.03
C SER A 135 -19.19 8.05 10.77
N GLU A 136 -20.38 7.91 10.19
CA GLU A 136 -21.48 7.14 10.76
C GLU A 136 -21.21 5.62 10.78
N LEU A 137 -20.67 5.07 9.69
CA LEU A 137 -20.25 3.68 9.64
C LEU A 137 -19.13 3.44 10.65
N ASN A 138 -18.16 4.36 10.74
CA ASN A 138 -17.12 4.29 11.76
C ASN A 138 -17.69 4.30 13.17
N LYS A 139 -18.68 5.17 13.49
CA LYS A 139 -19.37 5.15 14.81
C LYS A 139 -20.02 3.79 15.09
N LYS A 140 -20.71 3.20 14.10
CA LYS A 140 -21.31 1.86 14.23
C LYS A 140 -20.24 0.80 14.48
N PHE A 141 -19.19 0.77 13.67
CA PHE A 141 -18.05 -0.13 13.86
C PHE A 141 -17.43 0.05 15.24
N GLU A 142 -17.18 1.29 15.66
CA GLU A 142 -16.56 1.64 16.93
C GLU A 142 -17.43 1.29 18.15
N SER A 143 -18.74 1.48 18.05
CA SER A 143 -19.70 1.10 19.09
C SER A 143 -19.77 -0.42 19.27
N ALA A 144 -19.60 -1.16 18.17
CA ALA A 144 -19.54 -2.62 18.19
C ALA A 144 -18.17 -3.15 18.62
N TYR A 145 -17.09 -2.38 18.37
CA TYR A 145 -15.72 -2.80 18.65
C TYR A 145 -15.22 -2.54 20.06
N GLY A 146 -15.84 -1.62 20.81
CA GLY A 146 -15.52 -1.34 22.21
C GLY A 146 -14.05 -1.60 22.54
N SER A 147 -13.10 -0.94 21.87
CA SER A 147 -11.66 -1.13 22.11
C SER A 147 -11.22 -0.48 23.42
N GLY A 148 -12.08 -0.56 24.44
CA GLY A 148 -11.69 -0.35 25.81
C GLY A 148 -10.92 -1.58 26.24
N GLY A 149 -9.64 -1.38 26.57
CA GLY A 149 -8.94 -2.33 27.44
C GLY A 149 -9.67 -2.46 28.78
N THR A 150 -9.06 -3.12 29.76
CA THR A 150 -9.60 -3.32 31.12
C THR A 150 -10.09 -2.03 31.81
N TYR A 151 -9.72 -0.85 31.29
CA TYR A 151 -10.10 0.49 31.76
C TYR A 151 -11.07 1.27 30.85
N GLY A 152 -11.62 0.67 29.79
CA GLY A 152 -12.59 1.34 28.90
C GLY A 152 -11.99 2.39 27.95
N THR A 153 -10.67 2.54 27.88
CA THR A 153 -9.99 3.56 27.07
C THR A 153 -9.43 3.00 25.76
N LYS A 154 -9.60 3.74 24.67
CA LYS A 154 -9.04 3.45 23.34
C LYS A 154 -7.66 4.11 23.17
N SER A 155 -6.81 3.55 22.32
CA SER A 155 -5.59 4.25 21.90
C SER A 155 -5.93 5.41 20.96
N GLU A 156 -5.55 6.62 21.34
CA GLU A 156 -5.69 7.84 20.52
C GLU A 156 -4.52 8.03 19.52
N LEU A 157 -3.57 7.10 19.51
CA LEU A 157 -2.45 7.13 18.58
C LEU A 157 -2.91 6.75 17.16
N HIS A 158 -3.16 7.76 16.30
CA HIS A 158 -3.48 7.54 14.88
C HIS A 158 -2.34 6.86 14.10
N ALA A 159 -1.13 6.83 14.65
CA ALA A 159 0.01 6.10 14.07
C ALA A 159 -0.24 4.58 13.91
N TRP A 160 -1.22 4.00 14.60
CA TRP A 160 -1.60 2.59 14.40
C TRP A 160 -2.40 2.36 13.11
N GLN A 161 -2.91 3.41 12.47
CA GLN A 161 -3.73 3.31 11.27
C GLN A 161 -2.91 3.25 9.96
N TRP A 162 -1.57 3.30 10.01
CA TRP A 162 -0.75 3.23 8.80
C TRP A 162 -0.79 1.83 8.16
N HIS A 163 -1.30 1.77 6.94
CA HIS A 163 -1.44 0.50 6.20
C HIS A 163 -1.35 0.66 4.68
N SER A 164 -1.06 -0.45 4.02
CA SER A 164 -1.45 -0.67 2.62
C SER A 164 -2.74 -1.49 2.64
N ASP A 165 -3.64 -1.24 1.71
CA ASP A 165 -4.93 -1.91 1.66
C ASP A 165 -4.79 -3.39 1.31
N VAL A 166 -5.63 -4.22 1.94
CA VAL A 166 -5.88 -5.62 1.56
C VAL A 166 -4.64 -6.54 1.61
N THR A 167 -3.60 -6.19 2.36
CA THR A 167 -2.39 -7.03 2.43
C THR A 167 -2.59 -8.38 3.12
N PHE A 168 -3.78 -8.67 3.63
CA PHE A 168 -4.16 -9.96 4.21
C PHE A 168 -4.75 -10.94 3.17
N GLU A 169 -4.89 -10.52 1.92
CA GLU A 169 -5.30 -11.38 0.80
C GLU A 169 -4.10 -11.82 -0.03
N PRO A 170 -4.13 -13.03 -0.64
CA PRO A 170 -3.09 -13.48 -1.56
C PRO A 170 -2.80 -12.52 -2.72
N ILE A 171 -3.84 -11.88 -3.28
CA ILE A 171 -3.74 -10.89 -4.37
C ILE A 171 -4.21 -9.52 -3.83
N PRO A 172 -3.31 -8.72 -3.23
CA PRO A 172 -3.67 -7.44 -2.64
C PRO A 172 -3.96 -6.37 -3.70
N SER A 173 -4.48 -5.23 -3.25
CA SER A 173 -4.80 -4.12 -4.14
C SER A 173 -3.55 -3.54 -4.80
N ASP A 174 -3.66 -3.25 -6.10
CA ASP A 174 -2.65 -2.52 -6.86
C ASP A 174 -2.82 -1.01 -6.78
N TYR A 175 -3.90 -0.51 -7.35
CA TYR A 175 -4.27 0.90 -7.28
C TYR A 175 -5.59 1.05 -6.55
N ALA A 176 -5.70 2.15 -5.82
CA ALA A 176 -6.96 2.56 -5.23
C ALA A 176 -7.21 4.04 -5.48
N ALA A 177 -8.49 4.37 -5.60
CA ALA A 177 -8.98 5.72 -5.76
C ALA A 177 -10.01 5.99 -4.67
N LEU A 178 -9.86 7.12 -3.96
CA LEU A 178 -10.80 7.60 -2.96
C LEU A 178 -11.32 8.96 -3.39
N LYS A 179 -12.64 9.08 -3.55
CA LYS A 179 -13.33 10.35 -3.74
C LYS A 179 -14.00 10.76 -2.44
N ILE A 180 -13.78 11.98 -1.97
CA ILE A 180 -14.52 12.54 -0.84
C ILE A 180 -15.75 13.30 -1.36
N ARG A 181 -16.95 12.85 -0.96
CA ARG A 181 -18.25 13.46 -1.31
C ARG A 181 -18.61 14.58 -0.35
N GLU A 182 -18.29 14.38 0.93
CA GLU A 182 -18.45 15.37 1.99
C GLU A 182 -17.18 15.38 2.84
N ALA A 183 -16.56 16.54 2.93
CA ALA A 183 -15.37 16.77 3.73
C ALA A 183 -15.75 17.65 4.95
N PRO A 184 -15.24 17.35 6.15
CA PRO A 184 -15.32 18.27 7.29
C PRO A 184 -14.75 19.65 6.95
N ALA A 185 -15.26 20.69 7.62
CA ALA A 185 -14.72 22.05 7.46
C ALA A 185 -13.27 22.15 7.97
N GLU A 186 -12.90 21.30 8.93
CA GLU A 186 -11.55 21.15 9.48
C GLU A 186 -11.28 19.69 9.83
N GLY A 187 -10.01 19.28 9.77
CA GLY A 187 -9.60 17.89 9.96
C GLY A 187 -10.11 16.93 8.88
N GLY A 188 -9.94 15.63 9.12
CA GLY A 188 -10.36 14.55 8.23
C GLY A 188 -9.39 14.26 7.08
N ASP A 189 -8.17 14.78 7.16
CA ASP A 189 -7.14 14.64 6.15
C ASP A 189 -6.67 13.18 6.03
N THR A 190 -6.07 12.85 4.88
CA THR A 190 -5.38 11.56 4.72
C THR A 190 -3.88 11.80 4.56
N LEU A 191 -3.07 10.98 5.21
CA LEU A 191 -1.63 10.96 5.03
C LEU A 191 -1.22 9.75 4.19
N TRP A 192 -0.19 9.91 3.36
CA TRP A 192 0.50 8.82 2.67
C TRP A 192 1.99 8.86 2.99
N ALA A 193 2.63 7.69 2.95
CA ALA A 193 4.04 7.46 3.19
C ALA A 193 4.64 6.63 2.06
N SER A 194 5.83 6.98 1.58
CA SER A 194 6.51 6.24 0.52
C SER A 194 7.22 5.00 1.08
N ALA A 195 6.77 3.81 0.70
CA ALA A 195 7.44 2.55 1.06
C ALA A 195 8.82 2.40 0.42
N TYR A 196 9.05 3.06 -0.72
CA TYR A 196 10.37 3.15 -1.35
C TYR A 196 11.34 3.95 -0.49
N GLU A 197 10.91 5.10 0.01
CA GLU A 197 11.77 5.95 0.84
C GLU A 197 12.04 5.29 2.21
N VAL A 198 11.10 4.49 2.74
CA VAL A 198 11.36 3.64 3.92
C VAL A 198 12.49 2.65 3.60
N TYR A 199 12.45 1.96 2.46
CA TYR A 199 13.51 1.03 2.05
C TYR A 199 14.86 1.75 1.84
N ASP A 200 14.86 2.90 1.16
CA ASP A 200 16.05 3.70 0.88
C ASP A 200 16.76 4.20 2.16
N ARG A 201 16.02 4.34 3.27
CA ARG A 201 16.56 4.73 4.58
C ARG A 201 17.22 3.59 5.33
N LEU A 202 16.93 2.34 5.01
CA LEU A 202 17.62 1.21 5.61
C LEU A 202 19.10 1.23 5.21
N SER A 203 19.98 0.78 6.11
CA SER A 203 21.40 0.61 5.76
C SER A 203 21.53 -0.51 4.73
N PRO A 204 22.56 -0.52 3.86
CA PRO A 204 22.75 -1.62 2.91
C PRO A 204 22.79 -3.01 3.56
N ALA A 205 23.35 -3.11 4.77
CA ALA A 205 23.35 -4.34 5.55
C ALA A 205 21.94 -4.77 5.98
N PHE A 206 21.12 -3.82 6.45
CA PHE A 206 19.75 -4.12 6.85
C PHE A 206 18.83 -4.38 5.66
N GLN A 207 19.05 -3.69 4.53
CA GLN A 207 18.40 -4.02 3.25
C GLN A 207 18.67 -5.49 2.90
N LYS A 208 19.94 -5.89 2.81
CA LYS A 208 20.34 -7.27 2.51
C LYS A 208 19.77 -8.29 3.51
N PHE A 209 19.68 -7.93 4.79
CA PHE A 209 19.08 -8.79 5.81
C PHE A 209 17.58 -9.01 5.59
N LEU A 210 16.82 -7.98 5.20
CA LEU A 210 15.38 -8.08 4.97
C LEU A 210 15.02 -8.67 3.61
N GLU A 211 15.89 -8.53 2.61
CA GLU A 211 15.70 -9.09 1.29
C GLU A 211 15.56 -10.63 1.35
N GLY A 212 14.45 -11.15 0.84
CA GLY A 212 14.11 -12.57 0.87
C GLY A 212 13.36 -13.04 2.12
N LEU A 213 13.22 -12.21 3.15
CA LEU A 213 12.34 -12.52 4.29
C LEU A 213 10.87 -12.39 3.88
N THR A 214 10.00 -13.16 4.53
CA THR A 214 8.56 -13.11 4.34
C THR A 214 7.85 -12.74 5.64
N ALA A 215 6.66 -12.15 5.52
CA ALA A 215 5.83 -11.81 6.65
C ALA A 215 4.40 -12.34 6.46
N THR A 216 3.80 -12.76 7.57
CA THR A 216 2.40 -13.14 7.65
C THR A 216 1.55 -11.90 7.96
N HIS A 217 0.57 -11.65 7.10
CA HIS A 217 -0.41 -10.58 7.20
C HIS A 217 -1.78 -11.18 7.52
N VAL A 218 -2.48 -10.61 8.50
CA VAL A 218 -3.77 -11.11 8.98
C VAL A 218 -4.78 -9.97 9.08
N GLY A 219 -5.96 -10.17 8.51
CA GLY A 219 -7.13 -9.31 8.65
C GLY A 219 -7.78 -9.44 10.03
N GLU A 220 -6.99 -9.33 11.10
CA GLU A 220 -7.39 -9.62 12.49
C GLU A 220 -8.64 -8.82 12.91
N GLY A 221 -8.72 -7.56 12.48
CA GLY A 221 -9.88 -6.70 12.72
C GLY A 221 -11.16 -7.18 12.05
N PHE A 222 -11.10 -7.96 10.97
CA PHE A 222 -12.30 -8.54 10.35
C PHE A 222 -12.65 -9.88 11.00
N LEU A 223 -11.63 -10.68 11.32
CA LEU A 223 -11.80 -11.96 12.02
C LEU A 223 -12.41 -11.77 13.41
N ASN A 224 -11.99 -10.73 14.15
CA ASN A 224 -12.56 -10.35 15.44
C ASN A 224 -14.05 -9.99 15.32
N LEU A 225 -14.45 -9.23 14.28
CA LEU A 225 -15.86 -8.91 14.03
C LEU A 225 -16.71 -10.15 13.78
N GLN A 226 -16.17 -11.10 13.01
CA GLN A 226 -16.84 -12.38 12.78
C GLN A 226 -16.95 -13.21 14.05
N ARG A 227 -15.88 -13.30 14.85
CA ARG A 227 -15.91 -14.02 16.15
C ARG A 227 -16.92 -13.40 17.13
N ALA A 228 -17.10 -12.09 17.08
CA ALA A 228 -18.08 -11.36 17.87
C ALA A 228 -19.51 -11.42 17.32
N GLY A 229 -19.73 -12.03 16.14
CA GLY A 229 -21.04 -12.10 15.49
C GLY A 229 -21.56 -10.76 14.94
N ILE A 230 -20.68 -9.76 14.78
CA ILE A 230 -21.03 -8.41 14.32
C ILE A 230 -21.06 -8.34 12.78
N ALA A 231 -20.21 -9.12 12.11
CA ALA A 231 -20.15 -9.17 10.66
C ALA A 231 -19.87 -10.60 10.18
N THR A 232 -20.26 -10.91 8.95
CA THR A 232 -19.96 -12.19 8.31
C THR A 232 -18.93 -11.97 7.21
N ILE A 233 -17.83 -12.73 7.21
CA ILE A 233 -16.86 -12.68 6.11
C ILE A 233 -17.43 -13.42 4.91
N ASN A 234 -17.42 -12.78 3.75
CA ASN A 234 -17.79 -13.39 2.47
C ASN A 234 -16.79 -14.51 2.11
N PRO A 235 -17.21 -15.79 2.05
CA PRO A 235 -16.32 -16.90 1.69
C PRO A 235 -16.05 -17.00 0.18
N GLY A 236 -16.83 -16.32 -0.66
CA GLY A 236 -16.68 -16.32 -2.11
C GLY A 236 -15.53 -15.43 -2.60
N PRO A 237 -15.28 -15.40 -3.92
CA PRO A 237 -14.21 -14.59 -4.52
C PRO A 237 -14.37 -13.11 -4.22
N ARG A 238 -13.27 -12.47 -3.81
CA ARG A 238 -13.21 -11.04 -3.46
C ARG A 238 -12.47 -10.18 -4.47
N GLY A 239 -12.49 -10.62 -5.73
CA GLY A 239 -11.94 -9.91 -6.89
C GLY A 239 -10.89 -10.72 -7.67
N ALA A 240 -10.29 -11.72 -7.03
CA ALA A 240 -9.39 -12.69 -7.65
C ALA A 240 -9.80 -14.13 -7.27
N PRO A 241 -9.48 -15.15 -8.09
CA PRO A 241 -9.76 -16.56 -7.78
C PRO A 241 -9.11 -17.05 -6.47
N GLU A 242 -7.95 -16.50 -6.11
CA GLU A 242 -7.20 -16.86 -4.92
C GLU A 242 -7.74 -16.19 -3.64
N ASP A 243 -8.45 -15.08 -3.77
CA ASP A 243 -8.97 -14.29 -2.65
C ASP A 243 -10.35 -14.81 -2.24
N VAL A 244 -10.36 -16.00 -1.64
CA VAL A 244 -11.55 -16.74 -1.21
C VAL A 244 -11.43 -17.17 0.25
N GLY A 245 -12.48 -17.77 0.81
CA GLY A 245 -12.50 -18.29 2.17
C GLY A 245 -12.53 -17.18 3.23
N THR A 246 -12.44 -17.57 4.50
CA THR A 246 -12.68 -16.67 5.64
C THR A 246 -11.46 -16.43 6.53
N ASN A 247 -10.30 -17.02 6.19
CA ASN A 247 -9.10 -16.94 7.03
C ASN A 247 -8.39 -15.58 6.97
N LEU A 248 -8.59 -14.81 5.89
CA LEU A 248 -8.00 -13.47 5.68
C LEU A 248 -6.54 -13.40 6.13
N THR A 249 -5.72 -14.34 5.65
CA THR A 249 -4.32 -14.47 6.00
C THR A 249 -3.51 -14.73 4.74
N ALA A 250 -2.43 -13.98 4.56
CA ALA A 250 -1.52 -14.11 3.43
C ALA A 250 -0.06 -13.96 3.87
N VAL A 251 0.85 -14.58 3.10
CA VAL A 251 2.29 -14.45 3.28
C VAL A 251 2.87 -13.67 2.11
N HIS A 252 3.65 -12.64 2.41
CA HIS A 252 4.23 -11.73 1.43
C HIS A 252 5.70 -11.46 1.74
N PRO A 253 6.52 -11.07 0.74
CA PRO A 253 7.88 -10.65 1.01
C PRO A 253 7.91 -9.36 1.83
N VAL A 254 8.83 -9.26 2.79
CA VAL A 254 9.04 -8.04 3.60
C VAL A 254 9.52 -6.88 2.72
N ILE A 255 10.40 -7.18 1.76
CA ILE A 255 10.80 -6.27 0.70
C ILE A 255 10.18 -6.74 -0.60
N ARG A 256 9.27 -5.96 -1.17
CA ARG A 256 8.62 -6.29 -2.45
C ARG A 256 9.27 -5.54 -3.61
N THR A 257 9.16 -6.14 -4.80
CA THR A 257 9.35 -5.45 -6.07
C THR A 257 8.01 -4.90 -6.56
N ASN A 258 7.99 -3.65 -7.00
CA ASN A 258 6.86 -3.13 -7.76
C ASN A 258 7.03 -3.45 -9.25
N PRO A 259 6.12 -4.20 -9.90
CA PRO A 259 6.28 -4.60 -11.30
C PRO A 259 6.22 -3.42 -12.28
N VAL A 260 5.62 -2.29 -11.89
CA VAL A 260 5.50 -1.11 -12.74
C VAL A 260 6.83 -0.36 -12.83
N THR A 261 7.51 -0.17 -11.70
CA THR A 261 8.74 0.62 -11.62
C THR A 261 10.01 -0.23 -11.57
N GLY A 262 9.90 -1.51 -11.21
CA GLY A 262 11.04 -2.37 -10.85
C GLY A 262 11.72 -1.97 -9.55
N TRP A 263 11.08 -1.15 -8.71
CA TRP A 263 11.68 -0.63 -7.48
C TRP A 263 11.34 -1.48 -6.26
N LYS A 264 12.30 -1.58 -5.35
CA LYS A 264 12.16 -2.22 -4.04
C LYS A 264 11.50 -1.27 -3.04
N GLY A 265 10.53 -1.78 -2.29
CA GLY A 265 9.87 -1.07 -1.19
C GLY A 265 9.53 -2.00 -0.03
N VAL A 266 9.43 -1.45 1.18
CA VAL A 266 8.99 -2.22 2.35
C VAL A 266 7.50 -2.55 2.23
N PHE A 267 7.12 -3.81 2.45
CA PHE A 267 5.73 -4.27 2.39
C PHE A 267 5.29 -4.92 3.72
N ALA A 268 5.52 -4.18 4.80
CA ALA A 268 5.06 -4.53 6.14
C ALA A 268 4.33 -3.32 6.73
N ASN A 269 3.18 -3.53 7.34
CA ASN A 269 2.39 -2.46 7.94
C ASN A 269 1.80 -2.86 9.30
N LYS A 270 1.54 -1.86 10.14
CA LYS A 270 1.21 -2.06 11.55
C LYS A 270 -0.16 -2.72 11.77
N ILE A 271 -1.11 -2.48 10.87
CA ILE A 271 -2.46 -3.06 10.98
C ILE A 271 -2.42 -4.56 10.71
N PHE A 272 -1.82 -4.98 9.60
CA PHE A 272 -1.99 -6.34 9.10
C PHE A 272 -0.80 -7.26 9.38
N THR A 273 0.42 -6.77 9.38
CA THR A 273 1.62 -7.62 9.53
C THR A 273 1.78 -8.09 10.97
N LYS A 274 1.83 -9.42 11.19
CA LYS A 274 1.89 -10.03 12.52
C LYS A 274 3.24 -10.65 12.86
N ARG A 275 3.97 -11.12 11.86
CA ARG A 275 5.22 -11.86 12.07
C ARG A 275 6.07 -11.87 10.81
N ILE A 276 7.39 -11.72 10.96
CA ILE A 276 8.39 -12.11 9.96
C ILE A 276 8.70 -13.59 10.19
N ASN A 277 8.47 -14.42 9.17
CA ASN A 277 8.35 -15.87 9.34
C ASN A 277 9.68 -16.55 9.63
N GLU A 278 10.78 -16.03 9.07
CA GLU A 278 12.12 -16.60 9.20
C GLU A 278 12.84 -16.14 10.49
N LEU A 279 12.22 -15.25 11.26
CA LEU A 279 12.80 -14.74 12.51
C LEU A 279 12.13 -15.38 13.73
N SER A 280 12.89 -15.44 14.84
CA SER A 280 12.28 -15.71 16.15
C SER A 280 11.23 -14.64 16.48
N LYS A 281 10.36 -14.92 17.45
CA LYS A 281 9.28 -13.98 17.79
C LYS A 281 9.85 -12.61 18.19
N ASP A 282 10.85 -12.59 19.06
CA ASP A 282 11.39 -11.35 19.62
C ASP A 282 12.16 -10.54 18.56
N GLU A 283 12.89 -11.23 17.67
CA GLU A 283 13.54 -10.59 16.52
C GLU A 283 12.51 -10.03 15.53
N SER A 284 11.46 -10.79 15.21
CA SER A 284 10.35 -10.34 14.36
C SER A 284 9.71 -9.08 14.91
N ASP A 285 9.36 -9.07 16.20
CA ASP A 285 8.71 -7.93 16.84
C ASP A 285 9.61 -6.69 16.84
N PHE A 286 10.90 -6.85 17.14
CA PHE A 286 11.88 -5.77 17.10
C PHE A 286 12.04 -5.18 15.69
N VAL A 287 12.19 -6.05 14.68
CA VAL A 287 12.37 -5.63 13.29
C VAL A 287 11.11 -4.96 12.75
N LEU A 288 9.93 -5.53 13.00
CA LEU A 288 8.66 -4.94 12.57
C LEU A 288 8.42 -3.57 13.21
N GLU A 289 8.66 -3.43 14.52
CA GLU A 289 8.51 -2.13 15.18
C GLU A 289 9.48 -1.08 14.59
N HIS A 290 10.71 -1.46 14.26
CA HIS A 290 11.63 -0.55 13.57
C HIS A 290 11.09 -0.11 12.19
N LEU A 291 10.57 -1.04 11.38
CA LEU A 291 9.97 -0.73 10.08
C LEU A 291 8.74 0.18 10.22
N PHE A 292 7.89 -0.05 11.23
CA PHE A 292 6.73 0.80 11.51
C PHE A 292 7.15 2.19 11.97
N GLN A 293 8.19 2.31 12.80
CA GLN A 293 8.74 3.60 13.21
C GLN A 293 9.32 4.36 12.04
N LEU A 294 10.00 3.70 11.10
CA LEU A 294 10.47 4.38 9.89
C LEU A 294 9.31 4.96 9.08
N ALA A 295 8.23 4.20 8.91
CA ALA A 295 7.04 4.67 8.21
C ALA A 295 6.29 5.79 8.95
N THR A 296 6.40 5.90 10.28
CA THR A 296 5.60 6.84 11.08
C THR A 296 6.36 8.07 11.58
N LEU A 297 7.66 7.97 11.85
CA LEU A 297 8.48 9.04 12.45
C LEU A 297 9.22 9.90 11.43
N ASN A 298 9.31 9.46 10.16
CA ASN A 298 9.97 10.22 9.10
C ASN A 298 8.94 11.09 8.36
N HIS A 299 8.66 12.29 8.88
CA HIS A 299 7.69 13.19 8.25
C HIS A 299 8.08 13.65 6.83
N ASP A 300 9.35 13.55 6.45
CA ASP A 300 9.86 13.93 5.13
C ASP A 300 9.62 12.88 4.03
N LEU A 301 9.14 11.67 4.38
CA LEU A 301 8.61 10.69 3.42
C LEU A 301 7.08 10.71 3.33
N HIS A 302 6.42 11.62 4.04
CA HIS A 302 4.97 11.77 4.06
C HIS A 302 4.46 12.84 3.11
N VAL A 303 3.21 12.69 2.68
CA VAL A 303 2.38 13.78 2.19
C VAL A 303 1.04 13.74 2.93
N ARG A 304 0.59 14.91 3.40
CA ARG A 304 -0.74 15.10 3.99
C ARG A 304 -1.62 15.81 2.97
N PHE A 305 -2.77 15.24 2.66
CA PHE A 305 -3.74 15.84 1.74
C PHE A 305 -4.97 16.30 2.50
N ARG A 306 -5.20 17.60 2.45
CA ARG A 306 -6.45 18.21 2.92
C ARG A 306 -7.50 18.11 1.84
N TRP A 307 -8.61 17.47 2.20
CA TRP A 307 -9.73 17.20 1.29
C TRP A 307 -10.62 18.43 1.11
N ASN A 308 -11.07 18.65 -0.12
CA ASN A 308 -12.30 19.38 -0.41
C ASN A 308 -13.37 18.40 -0.95
N LYS A 309 -14.59 18.91 -1.08
CA LYS A 309 -15.67 18.20 -1.77
C LYS A 309 -15.24 17.82 -3.20
N ASN A 310 -15.54 16.59 -3.59
CA ASN A 310 -15.25 15.97 -4.89
C ASN A 310 -13.77 15.77 -5.24
N ASP A 311 -12.85 16.05 -4.33
CA ASP A 311 -11.44 15.73 -4.57
C ASP A 311 -11.24 14.21 -4.62
N VAL A 312 -10.29 13.78 -5.44
CA VAL A 312 -9.88 12.38 -5.59
C VAL A 312 -8.38 12.25 -5.34
N ALA A 313 -8.01 11.29 -4.51
CA ALA A 313 -6.65 10.78 -4.46
C ALA A 313 -6.61 9.41 -5.13
N VAL A 314 -5.57 9.17 -5.94
CA VAL A 314 -5.30 7.89 -6.58
C VAL A 314 -3.89 7.48 -6.22
N TRP A 315 -3.73 6.30 -5.63
CA TRP A 315 -2.42 5.83 -5.16
C TRP A 315 -2.12 4.43 -5.65
N ASP A 316 -0.82 4.17 -5.77
CA ASP A 316 -0.27 2.85 -5.95
C ASP A 316 -0.11 2.22 -4.56
N ASN A 317 -1.04 1.34 -4.25
CA ASN A 317 -1.12 0.62 -2.99
C ASN A 317 0.02 -0.41 -2.84
N ARG A 318 0.74 -0.69 -3.93
CA ARG A 318 1.95 -1.53 -3.87
C ARG A 318 3.07 -0.88 -3.11
N SER A 319 3.19 0.44 -3.20
CA SER A 319 4.38 1.18 -2.81
C SER A 319 4.11 2.28 -1.79
N SER A 320 2.90 2.31 -1.22
CA SER A 320 2.49 3.33 -0.26
C SER A 320 1.84 2.73 0.98
N PHE A 321 2.03 3.43 2.09
CA PHE A 321 1.17 3.31 3.27
C PHE A 321 0.31 4.56 3.36
N HIS A 322 -0.86 4.45 4.00
CA HIS A 322 -1.72 5.58 4.26
C HIS A 322 -2.45 5.44 5.60
N ALA A 323 -2.89 6.58 6.12
CA ALA A 323 -3.69 6.68 7.34
C ALA A 323 -4.70 7.82 7.20
N ALA A 324 -5.96 7.56 7.55
CA ALA A 324 -6.95 8.61 7.71
C ALA A 324 -6.77 9.28 9.07
N THR A 325 -6.88 10.60 9.13
CA THR A 325 -6.79 11.36 10.38
C THR A 325 -8.19 11.57 10.93
N ALA A 326 -8.44 11.13 12.16
CA ALA A 326 -9.70 11.42 12.86
C ALA A 326 -9.53 12.62 13.79
N ASP A 327 -9.12 13.76 13.22
CA ASP A 327 -8.89 15.04 13.90
C ASP A 327 -10.05 16.03 13.69
N PHE A 328 -11.28 15.52 13.56
CA PHE A 328 -12.49 16.32 13.41
C PHE A 328 -13.59 15.80 14.34
N ASP A 329 -14.48 16.69 14.77
CA ASP A 329 -15.65 16.31 15.56
C ASP A 329 -16.67 15.59 14.69
N ALA A 330 -16.75 14.27 14.83
CA ALA A 330 -17.66 13.42 14.08
C ALA A 330 -19.13 13.53 14.53
N GLU A 331 -19.43 14.21 15.64
CA GLU A 331 -20.80 14.59 16.04
C GLU A 331 -21.28 15.85 15.32
N VAL A 332 -20.34 16.70 14.86
CA VAL A 332 -20.64 17.96 14.17
C VAL A 332 -20.50 17.82 12.66
N TYR A 333 -19.49 17.09 12.19
CA TYR A 333 -19.13 17.03 10.78
C TYR A 333 -19.28 15.62 10.20
N THR A 334 -19.78 15.57 8.96
CA THR A 334 -19.77 14.36 8.14
C THR A 334 -18.48 14.30 7.32
N ARG A 335 -17.84 13.12 7.34
CA ARG A 335 -16.79 12.76 6.39
C ARG A 335 -17.27 11.54 5.61
N LEU A 336 -17.61 11.73 4.34
CA LEU A 336 -18.14 10.69 3.46
C LEU A 336 -17.27 10.56 2.21
N GLY A 337 -16.82 9.35 1.91
CA GLY A 337 -16.08 9.05 0.71
C GLY A 337 -16.33 7.65 0.17
N GLU A 338 -16.04 7.49 -1.12
CA GLU A 338 -16.21 6.23 -1.84
C GLU A 338 -14.83 5.76 -2.31
N ARG A 339 -14.43 4.55 -1.89
CA ARG A 339 -13.17 3.93 -2.33
C ARG A 339 -13.43 2.81 -3.32
N ALA A 340 -12.72 2.86 -4.44
CA ALA A 340 -12.60 1.75 -5.38
C ALA A 340 -11.15 1.26 -5.38
N ALA A 341 -10.97 -0.05 -5.34
CA ALA A 341 -9.66 -0.69 -5.34
C ALA A 341 -9.62 -1.74 -6.46
N SER A 342 -8.60 -1.66 -7.30
CA SER A 342 -8.23 -2.71 -8.24
C SER A 342 -7.30 -3.69 -7.51
N LEU A 343 -7.34 -4.97 -7.91
CA LEU A 343 -6.40 -6.00 -7.46
C LEU A 343 -5.25 -6.15 -8.44
N GLY A 344 -4.06 -6.37 -7.89
CA GLY A 344 -2.83 -6.49 -8.65
C GLY A 344 -2.39 -7.92 -8.89
N GLU A 345 -1.09 -8.12 -8.74
CA GLU A 345 -0.40 -9.39 -8.77
C GLU A 345 -0.14 -9.94 -7.37
N ARG A 346 0.19 -11.23 -7.29
CA ARG A 346 0.80 -11.79 -6.08
C ARG A 346 2.12 -11.05 -5.80
N PRO A 347 2.31 -10.46 -4.61
CA PRO A 347 3.56 -9.76 -4.27
C PRO A 347 4.76 -10.70 -4.36
N TYR A 348 5.86 -10.19 -4.91
CA TYR A 348 7.11 -10.94 -5.09
C TYR A 348 8.32 -10.05 -4.81
N PHE A 349 9.47 -10.69 -4.62
CA PHE A 349 10.77 -10.05 -4.51
C PHE A 349 11.65 -10.49 -5.68
N ASP A 350 12.26 -9.55 -6.39
CA ASP A 350 13.31 -9.83 -7.37
C ASP A 350 14.62 -9.19 -6.91
N ALA A 351 15.64 -10.03 -6.68
CA ALA A 351 16.97 -9.60 -6.26
C ALA A 351 17.62 -8.60 -7.23
N ASN A 352 17.26 -8.64 -8.52
CA ASN A 352 17.76 -7.73 -9.56
C ASN A 352 17.04 -6.37 -9.60
N SER A 353 15.95 -6.22 -8.84
CA SER A 353 15.28 -4.93 -8.70
C SER A 353 16.18 -3.91 -8.03
N LYS A 354 15.95 -2.64 -8.32
CA LYS A 354 16.73 -1.53 -7.76
C LYS A 354 15.96 -0.87 -6.62
N SER A 355 16.66 -0.21 -5.72
CA SER A 355 16.04 0.81 -4.89
C SER A 355 15.59 2.00 -5.76
N ARG A 356 14.65 2.81 -5.26
CA ARG A 356 14.21 4.02 -5.98
C ARG A 356 15.39 4.99 -6.17
N ARG A 357 16.20 5.19 -5.13
CA ARG A 357 17.37 6.08 -5.21
C ARG A 357 18.37 5.62 -6.28
N GLU A 358 18.68 4.32 -6.34
CA GLU A 358 19.57 3.77 -7.38
C GLU A 358 19.00 3.96 -8.78
N ALA A 359 17.70 3.67 -8.97
CA ALA A 359 17.06 3.79 -10.27
C ALA A 359 17.02 5.24 -10.78
N LEU A 360 16.86 6.21 -9.87
CA LEU A 360 16.80 7.64 -10.19
C LEU A 360 18.16 8.36 -10.08
N GLY A 361 19.25 7.65 -9.74
CA GLY A 361 20.56 8.28 -9.53
C GLY A 361 20.60 9.27 -8.36
N ILE A 362 19.69 9.13 -7.38
CA ILE A 362 19.59 10.02 -6.23
C ILE A 362 20.61 9.59 -5.18
N ALA A 363 21.50 10.50 -4.79
CA ALA A 363 22.51 10.22 -3.78
C ALA A 363 21.89 9.86 -2.41
N PRO A 364 22.55 9.02 -1.59
CA PRO A 364 22.14 8.80 -0.21
C PRO A 364 22.12 10.11 0.61
N PRO A 365 21.36 10.17 1.73
CA PRO A 365 21.37 11.33 2.62
C PRO A 365 22.79 11.76 3.01
N VAL A 366 23.02 13.06 3.20
CA VAL A 366 24.34 13.66 3.52
C VAL A 366 25.02 12.94 4.68
N ALA A 367 24.28 12.69 5.78
CA ALA A 367 24.79 11.99 6.95
C ALA A 367 25.32 10.58 6.62
N ARG A 368 24.61 9.83 5.76
CA ARG A 368 25.05 8.51 5.30
C ARG A 368 26.28 8.62 4.41
N ARG A 369 26.34 9.61 3.52
CA ARG A 369 27.53 9.86 2.69
C ARG A 369 28.76 10.16 3.53
N ALA A 370 28.62 11.02 4.55
CA ALA A 370 29.70 11.35 5.47
C ALA A 370 30.18 10.12 6.25
N HIS A 371 29.26 9.29 6.75
CA HIS A 371 29.60 8.05 7.43
C HIS A 371 30.33 7.05 6.52
N LEU A 372 29.82 6.82 5.30
CA LEU A 372 30.46 5.93 4.33
C LEU A 372 31.85 6.44 3.91
N ALA A 373 32.01 7.74 3.73
CA ALA A 373 33.31 8.36 3.44
C ALA A 373 34.29 8.19 4.60
N ALA A 374 33.84 8.35 5.85
CA ALA A 374 34.65 8.13 7.04
C ALA A 374 35.10 6.66 7.17
N LEU A 375 34.21 5.70 6.91
CA LEU A 375 34.55 4.28 6.88
C LEU A 375 35.57 3.96 5.79
N ALA A 376 35.38 4.49 4.57
CA ALA A 376 36.32 4.28 3.47
C ALA A 376 37.71 4.86 3.79
N ALA A 377 37.77 6.05 4.38
CA ALA A 377 39.01 6.68 4.80
C ALA A 377 39.74 5.91 5.92
N ALA A 378 39.00 5.30 6.86
CA ALA A 378 39.59 4.47 7.90
C ALA A 378 40.26 3.20 7.33
N VAL A 379 39.65 2.58 6.31
CA VAL A 379 40.20 1.39 5.64
C VAL A 379 41.41 1.72 4.76
N THR A 380 41.45 2.90 4.14
CA THR A 380 42.61 3.33 3.33
C THR A 380 43.75 3.88 4.20
N GLY A 381 43.44 4.53 5.32
CA GLY A 381 44.41 5.02 6.29
C GLY A 381 45.18 3.89 6.99
N SER A 382 44.50 2.82 7.39
CA SER A 382 45.15 1.67 8.07
C SER A 382 46.16 0.94 7.16
N LYS A 383 45.93 0.89 5.85
CA LYS A 383 46.85 0.29 4.88
C LYS A 383 48.15 1.07 4.70
N SER A 384 48.19 2.34 5.10
CA SER A 384 49.40 3.18 5.02
C SER A 384 50.32 3.07 6.25
N GLU A 385 49.80 2.56 7.37
CA GLU A 385 50.59 2.34 8.60
C GLU A 385 51.17 0.93 8.69
N GLU A 386 50.57 -0.09 8.03
CA GLU A 386 51.14 -1.45 7.94
C GLU A 386 52.33 -1.58 6.95
N GLN A 387 52.71 -0.51 6.25
CA GLN A 387 53.86 -0.48 5.33
C GLN A 387 55.06 0.35 5.83
N LYS A 388 55.09 0.70 7.11
CA LYS A 388 56.26 1.28 7.78
C LYS A 388 56.71 0.36 8.91
#